data_AF-A0A671VKR8-F1
#
_entry.id   AF-A0A671VKR8-F1
#
_cell.length_a   1.000
_cell.length_b   1.000
_cell.length_c   1.000
_cell.angle_alpha   90.00
_cell.angle_beta   90.00
_cell.angle_gamma   90.00
#
_symmetry.space_group_name_H-M   'P 1'
#
loop_
_entity.id
_entity.type
_entity.pdbx_description
1 polymer ?
#
loop_
_entity_poly.entity_id
_entity_poly.type
_entity_poly.pdbx_seq_one_letter_code
_entity_poly.pdbx_strand_id
1 'polypeptide(L)'
;MQSTEKKPAVVRMSDDPKKMEFTRSVLFDFHGVQMTKYFTENWEKIQNFQARPDDILIATYPKAGTTWVSVILDLLYFGKTAPERHTSIPIYERVPFLEITFPSMDSGVDLAENLATTPRLIKTHLPIQFVPKSFWEQNCKIVYVARNAKDNMVSYFHMDRMTLTQPDPGDWNTYLHRFMEGKVLFGSWYDHVNNWWKKKQTYSKLHYMFYEDMIEDTGREIDKLCSFLGLSPSAEEKKQITGGVQFDNMKKNDMVNHCTIPIMDFKISPFMRKGKVGDWKNHFTVAQNEEFEEDYKKKMKDLTLEFRTEI
;
A
#
# COMPACT_ATOMS: atom_id res chain seq x y z
N MET A 1 25.45 24.70 31.81
CA MET A 1 25.19 23.89 30.60
C MET A 1 23.94 23.07 30.86
N GLN A 2 22.79 23.54 30.38
CA GLN A 2 21.53 22.78 30.43
C GLN A 2 21.18 22.44 28.98
N SER A 3 21.16 21.14 28.69
CA SER A 3 20.77 20.57 27.41
C SER A 3 19.26 20.73 27.24
N THR A 4 18.84 21.52 26.26
CA THR A 4 17.46 21.59 25.82
C THR A 4 17.19 20.40 24.89
N GLU A 5 16.51 19.38 25.44
CA GLU A 5 15.88 18.33 24.66
C GLU A 5 14.83 18.96 23.72
N LYS A 6 15.08 18.89 22.41
CA LYS A 6 14.05 19.19 21.41
C LYS A 6 13.04 18.04 21.40
N LYS A 7 11.86 18.27 21.96
CA LYS A 7 10.68 17.43 21.72
C LYS A 7 10.38 17.39 20.22
N PRO A 8 10.01 16.23 19.63
CA PRO A 8 9.60 16.16 18.24
C PRO A 8 8.32 16.99 18.04
N ALA A 9 8.27 17.72 16.92
CA ALA A 9 7.13 18.54 16.55
C ALA A 9 5.93 17.63 16.23
N VAL A 10 5.03 17.49 17.18
CA VAL A 10 3.65 17.08 16.89
C VAL A 10 3.05 18.16 16.00
N VAL A 11 2.50 17.77 14.85
CA VAL A 11 1.74 18.64 13.95
C VAL A 11 0.74 19.44 14.78
N ARG A 12 1.02 20.72 15.01
CA ARG A 12 0.03 21.66 15.57
C ARG A 12 -0.82 22.13 14.39
N MET A 13 -1.97 21.51 14.24
CA MET A 13 -3.04 22.09 13.44
C MET A 13 -3.45 23.42 14.08
N SER A 14 -3.76 24.41 13.24
CA SER A 14 -4.37 25.67 13.65
C SER A 14 -5.64 25.42 14.48
N ASP A 15 -5.79 26.12 15.61
CA ASP A 15 -6.94 26.07 16.52
C ASP A 15 -8.26 26.62 15.93
N ASP A 16 -8.46 26.61 14.61
CA ASP A 16 -9.70 27.09 13.96
C ASP A 16 -10.63 25.91 13.62
N PRO A 17 -11.73 25.66 14.36
CA PRO A 17 -12.63 24.52 14.20
C PRO A 17 -13.61 24.72 13.04
N LYS A 18 -13.14 25.24 11.90
CA LYS A 18 -13.87 25.05 10.64
C LYS A 18 -13.75 23.57 10.32
N LYS A 19 -14.87 22.83 10.46
CA LYS A 19 -15.03 21.48 9.89
C LYS A 19 -14.40 21.51 8.50
N MET A 20 -13.26 20.87 8.32
CA MET A 20 -12.72 20.68 6.98
C MET A 20 -13.73 19.84 6.23
N GLU A 21 -14.45 20.48 5.31
CA GLU A 21 -15.45 19.82 4.50
C GLU A 21 -14.70 19.01 3.43
N PHE A 22 -14.45 17.74 3.74
CA PHE A 22 -13.84 16.82 2.80
C PHE A 22 -14.86 16.49 1.71
N THR A 23 -14.51 16.82 0.46
CA THR A 23 -15.31 16.47 -0.71
C THR A 23 -14.72 15.24 -1.40
N ARG A 24 -15.60 14.29 -1.74
CA ARG A 24 -15.21 13.11 -2.52
C ARG A 24 -14.73 13.53 -3.91
N SER A 25 -13.59 12.99 -4.32
CA SER A 25 -13.03 13.24 -5.65
C SER A 25 -13.78 12.47 -6.74
N VAL A 26 -13.68 12.96 -7.97
CA VAL A 26 -14.27 12.32 -9.16
C VAL A 26 -13.17 11.58 -9.92
N LEU A 27 -13.47 10.37 -10.38
CA LEU A 27 -12.58 9.62 -11.26
C LEU A 27 -12.57 10.24 -12.65
N PHE A 28 -11.40 10.23 -13.27
CA PHE A 28 -11.27 10.54 -14.69
C PHE A 28 -10.23 9.62 -15.34
N ASP A 29 -10.32 9.47 -16.66
CA ASP A 29 -9.31 8.73 -17.42
C ASP A 29 -8.02 9.53 -17.49
N PHE A 30 -6.95 8.95 -16.94
CA PHE A 30 -5.60 9.48 -17.00
C PHE A 30 -4.73 8.46 -17.72
N HIS A 31 -4.54 8.67 -19.03
CA HIS A 31 -3.77 7.79 -19.90
C HIS A 31 -4.24 6.31 -19.84
N GLY A 32 -5.56 6.09 -19.87
CA GLY A 32 -6.17 4.75 -19.82
C GLY A 32 -6.29 4.14 -18.42
N VAL A 33 -5.97 4.89 -17.36
CA VAL A 33 -6.09 4.46 -15.96
C VAL A 33 -7.00 5.42 -15.23
N GLN A 34 -7.94 4.89 -14.45
CA GLN A 34 -8.86 5.70 -13.67
C GLN A 34 -8.17 6.27 -12.44
N MET A 35 -8.06 7.60 -12.39
CA MET A 35 -7.31 8.34 -11.39
C MET A 35 -8.14 9.47 -10.76
N THR A 36 -7.64 10.06 -9.70
CA THR A 36 -8.20 11.29 -9.11
C THR A 36 -7.13 12.37 -9.01
N LYS A 37 -7.56 13.64 -8.89
CA LYS A 37 -6.64 14.78 -8.83
C LYS A 37 -5.56 14.65 -7.74
N TYR A 38 -5.89 14.01 -6.62
CA TYR A 38 -4.95 13.81 -5.51
C TYR A 38 -3.73 12.94 -5.87
N PHE A 39 -3.77 12.24 -7.01
CA PHE A 39 -2.68 11.40 -7.50
C PHE A 39 -2.07 11.87 -8.82
N THR A 40 -2.60 12.95 -9.41
CA THR A 40 -2.19 13.47 -10.72
C THR A 40 -1.87 14.96 -10.72
N GLU A 41 -2.28 15.72 -9.70
CA GLU A 41 -2.07 17.17 -9.64
C GLU A 41 -0.57 17.52 -9.62
N ASN A 42 0.25 16.71 -8.96
CA ASN A 42 1.70 16.87 -8.90
C ASN A 42 2.45 15.92 -9.85
N TRP A 43 1.81 15.53 -10.96
CA TRP A 43 2.31 14.48 -11.85
C TRP A 43 3.71 14.75 -12.40
N GLU A 44 4.01 15.99 -12.79
CA GLU A 44 5.34 16.36 -13.28
C GLU A 44 6.43 16.10 -12.23
N LYS A 45 6.18 16.48 -10.97
CA LYS A 45 7.11 16.24 -9.86
C LYS A 45 7.27 14.75 -9.58
N ILE A 46 6.19 13.97 -9.66
CA ILE A 46 6.22 12.51 -9.52
C ILE A 46 7.10 11.89 -10.60
N GLN A 47 6.89 12.26 -11.87
CA GLN A 47 7.66 11.70 -12.99
C GLN A 47 9.13 12.13 -12.97
N ASN A 48 9.44 13.32 -12.46
CA ASN A 48 10.79 13.84 -12.31
C ASN A 48 11.47 13.42 -10.99
N PHE A 49 10.80 12.59 -10.16
CA PHE A 49 11.36 12.10 -8.90
C PHE A 49 12.73 11.45 -9.12
N GLN A 50 13.70 11.80 -8.29
CA GLN A 50 15.05 11.26 -8.36
C GLN A 50 15.21 10.11 -7.35
N ALA A 51 15.05 8.88 -7.84
CA ALA A 51 15.38 7.68 -7.07
C ALA A 51 16.89 7.63 -6.76
N ARG A 52 17.24 6.97 -5.66
CA ARG A 52 18.62 6.63 -5.28
C ARG A 52 18.84 5.13 -5.54
N PRO A 53 20.07 4.67 -5.88
CA PRO A 53 20.34 3.26 -6.16
C PRO A 53 19.94 2.28 -5.05
N ASP A 54 19.93 2.74 -3.81
CA ASP A 54 19.59 1.97 -2.62
C ASP A 54 18.12 2.08 -2.20
N ASP A 55 17.32 2.92 -2.86
CA ASP A 55 15.88 3.01 -2.59
C ASP A 55 15.19 1.65 -2.78
N ILE A 56 14.17 1.42 -1.94
CA ILE A 56 13.29 0.27 -2.05
C ILE A 56 11.89 0.79 -2.35
N LEU A 57 11.40 0.47 -3.55
CA LEU A 57 10.04 0.76 -3.95
C LEU A 57 9.12 -0.38 -3.53
N ILE A 58 8.08 -0.06 -2.78
CA ILE A 58 7.03 -0.97 -2.33
C ILE A 58 5.80 -0.71 -3.19
N ALA A 59 5.58 -1.57 -4.18
CA ALA A 59 4.50 -1.43 -5.14
C ALA A 59 3.38 -2.43 -4.85
N THR A 60 2.13 -1.99 -4.91
CA THR A 60 0.97 -2.87 -4.68
C THR A 60 -0.23 -2.30 -5.41
N TYR A 61 -1.14 -3.14 -5.90
CA TYR A 61 -2.50 -2.63 -6.11
C TYR A 61 -3.09 -2.24 -4.74
N PRO A 62 -3.95 -1.21 -4.64
CA PRO A 62 -4.57 -0.83 -3.37
C PRO A 62 -5.09 -2.04 -2.60
N LYS A 63 -4.92 -2.03 -1.28
CA LYS A 63 -5.42 -3.07 -0.35
C LYS A 63 -4.82 -4.48 -0.50
N ALA A 64 -3.67 -4.60 -1.16
CA ALA A 64 -2.96 -5.87 -1.27
C ALA A 64 -1.98 -6.17 -0.09
N GLY A 65 -2.00 -5.38 0.99
CA GLY A 65 -1.13 -5.60 2.15
C GLY A 65 0.07 -4.65 2.25
N THR A 66 0.02 -3.49 1.59
CA THR A 66 1.10 -2.50 1.55
C THR A 66 1.61 -2.10 2.92
N THR A 67 0.73 -1.69 3.85
CA THR A 67 1.13 -1.32 5.22
C THR A 67 1.84 -2.46 5.94
N TRP A 68 1.43 -3.71 5.68
CA TRP A 68 2.04 -4.87 6.31
C TRP A 68 3.49 -5.08 5.86
N VAL A 69 3.72 -5.11 4.54
CA VAL A 69 5.08 -5.24 4.01
C VAL A 69 5.94 -4.01 4.30
N SER A 70 5.35 -2.81 4.35
CA SER A 70 6.04 -1.58 4.77
C SER A 70 6.55 -1.68 6.21
N VAL A 71 5.75 -2.21 7.15
CA VAL A 71 6.19 -2.40 8.54
C VAL A 71 7.25 -3.50 8.64
N ILE A 72 7.12 -4.59 7.87
CA ILE A 72 8.16 -5.63 7.80
C ILE A 72 9.50 -5.04 7.35
N LEU A 73 9.50 -4.28 6.25
CA LEU A 73 10.70 -3.66 5.70
C LEU A 73 11.30 -2.63 6.66
N ASP A 74 10.46 -1.80 7.27
CA ASP A 74 10.92 -0.81 8.25
C ASP A 74 11.58 -1.52 9.44
N LEU A 75 10.93 -2.52 10.05
CA LEU A 75 11.54 -3.27 11.15
C LEU A 75 12.85 -3.99 10.74
N LEU A 76 12.94 -4.52 9.52
CA LEU A 76 14.15 -5.18 9.03
C LEU A 76 15.36 -4.23 8.93
N TYR A 77 15.14 -3.01 8.44
CA TYR A 77 16.22 -2.03 8.26
C TYR A 77 16.50 -1.21 9.53
N PHE A 78 15.47 -1.00 10.34
CA PHE A 78 15.43 0.07 11.32
C PHE A 78 15.04 -0.40 12.74
N GLY A 79 14.61 -1.65 12.88
CA GLY A 79 14.24 -2.31 14.14
C GLY A 79 15.30 -2.18 15.23
N LYS A 80 16.57 -2.33 14.86
CA LYS A 80 17.71 -2.22 15.79
C LYS A 80 18.28 -0.81 15.90
N THR A 81 18.37 -0.10 14.79
CA THR A 81 19.19 1.12 14.69
C THR A 81 18.45 2.36 15.14
N ALA A 82 17.12 2.37 15.09
CA ALA A 82 16.33 3.38 15.78
C ALA A 82 14.92 2.83 16.08
N PRO A 83 14.79 1.96 17.10
CA PRO A 83 13.53 1.31 17.47
C PRO A 83 12.42 2.30 17.83
N GLU A 84 12.78 3.48 18.34
CA GLU A 84 11.86 4.53 18.79
C GLU A 84 10.97 5.08 17.65
N ARG A 85 11.41 4.96 16.39
CA ARG A 85 10.60 5.41 15.24
C ARG A 85 9.29 4.64 15.11
N HIS A 86 9.24 3.37 15.55
CA HIS A 86 8.05 2.53 15.43
C HIS A 86 6.93 2.91 16.41
N THR A 87 7.25 3.73 17.43
CA THR A 87 6.32 4.21 18.45
C THR A 87 6.11 5.73 18.40
N SER A 88 6.85 6.46 17.56
CA SER A 88 6.81 7.93 17.51
C SER A 88 6.53 8.53 16.14
N ILE A 89 6.74 7.77 15.05
CA ILE A 89 6.57 8.27 13.68
C ILE A 89 5.53 7.42 12.94
N PRO A 90 4.44 8.02 12.42
CA PRO A 90 3.46 7.31 11.63
C PRO A 90 4.05 6.64 10.38
N ILE A 91 3.48 5.50 9.97
CA ILE A 91 3.98 4.70 8.85
C ILE A 91 4.00 5.47 7.53
N TYR A 92 3.08 6.42 7.32
CA TYR A 92 3.04 7.23 6.10
C TYR A 92 4.15 8.29 6.04
N GLU A 93 4.82 8.60 7.15
CA GLU A 93 6.03 9.43 7.19
C GLU A 93 7.29 8.57 7.08
N ARG A 94 7.30 7.37 7.69
CA ARG A 94 8.40 6.41 7.57
C ARG A 94 8.52 5.80 6.17
N VAL A 95 7.38 5.58 5.52
CA VAL A 95 7.25 5.00 4.19
C VAL A 95 6.30 5.88 3.35
N PRO A 96 6.81 7.00 2.80
CA PRO A 96 6.00 7.96 2.05
C PRO A 96 5.28 7.33 0.87
N PHE A 97 4.05 7.78 0.64
CA PHE A 97 3.22 7.34 -0.48
C PHE A 97 3.46 8.26 -1.69
N LEU A 98 4.35 7.86 -2.60
CA LEU A 98 4.99 8.72 -3.59
C LEU A 98 4.04 9.65 -4.34
N GLU A 99 2.96 9.11 -4.91
CA GLU A 99 2.05 9.86 -5.77
C GLU A 99 0.98 10.66 -5.02
N ILE A 100 0.92 10.64 -3.68
CA ILE A 100 -0.11 11.37 -2.95
C ILE A 100 0.19 12.87 -2.91
N THR A 101 -0.81 13.67 -3.24
CA THR A 101 -0.82 15.11 -3.04
C THR A 101 -2.12 15.48 -2.38
N PHE A 102 -2.05 16.05 -1.17
CA PHE A 102 -3.23 16.48 -0.44
C PHE A 102 -2.98 17.86 0.17
N PRO A 103 -3.87 18.87 0.00
CA PRO A 103 -3.57 20.26 0.36
C PRO A 103 -3.16 20.54 1.82
N SER A 104 -3.40 19.60 2.73
CA SER A 104 -3.17 19.75 4.17
C SER A 104 -2.13 18.79 4.72
N MET A 105 -1.36 18.16 3.83
CA MET A 105 -0.26 17.26 4.14
C MET A 105 0.90 17.55 3.17
N ASP A 106 2.12 17.27 3.60
CA ASP A 106 3.26 17.27 2.67
C ASP A 106 3.01 16.26 1.54
N SER A 107 3.45 16.59 0.33
CA SER A 107 3.32 15.66 -0.79
C SER A 107 4.18 14.42 -0.57
N GLY A 108 3.77 13.29 -1.15
CA GLY A 108 4.52 12.05 -1.07
C GLY A 108 5.95 12.18 -1.61
N VAL A 109 6.13 12.98 -2.66
CA VAL A 109 7.45 13.30 -3.21
C VAL A 109 8.29 14.09 -2.20
N ASP A 110 7.75 15.15 -1.60
CA ASP A 110 8.48 15.96 -0.62
C ASP A 110 8.90 15.11 0.59
N LEU A 111 8.00 14.27 1.10
CA LEU A 111 8.31 13.36 2.19
C LEU A 111 9.42 12.37 1.79
N ALA A 112 9.35 11.78 0.59
CA ALA A 112 10.37 10.84 0.10
C ALA A 112 11.74 11.51 -0.14
N GLU A 113 11.78 12.75 -0.62
CA GLU A 113 13.01 13.50 -0.82
C GLU A 113 13.68 13.86 0.52
N ASN A 114 12.88 14.20 1.54
CA ASN A 114 13.34 14.60 2.86
C ASN A 114 13.59 13.43 3.83
N LEU A 115 13.37 12.17 3.42
CA LEU A 115 13.76 11.02 4.22
C LEU A 115 15.28 10.99 4.45
N ALA A 116 15.66 11.10 5.73
CA ALA A 116 17.04 11.01 6.19
C ALA A 116 17.55 9.57 6.33
N THR A 117 16.69 8.57 6.10
CA THR A 117 17.04 7.15 6.20
C THR A 117 17.75 6.64 4.95
N THR A 118 18.52 5.57 5.13
CA THR A 118 19.21 4.84 4.07
C THR A 118 19.09 3.35 4.40
N PRO A 119 18.40 2.55 3.56
CA PRO A 119 17.70 2.95 2.34
C PRO A 119 16.43 3.77 2.60
N ARG A 120 15.94 4.51 1.60
CA ARG A 120 14.57 5.05 1.67
C ARG A 120 13.57 3.95 1.31
N LEU A 121 12.52 3.84 2.12
CA LEU A 121 11.38 2.97 1.83
C LEU A 121 10.27 3.84 1.24
N ILE A 122 9.86 3.58 0.01
CA ILE A 122 8.90 4.42 -0.71
C ILE A 122 7.75 3.53 -1.17
N LYS A 123 6.51 3.92 -0.87
CA LYS A 123 5.30 3.20 -1.28
C LYS A 123 4.74 3.78 -2.58
N THR A 124 4.18 2.92 -3.43
CA THR A 124 3.35 3.32 -4.57
C THR A 124 2.22 2.34 -4.87
N HIS A 125 1.16 2.84 -5.50
CA HIS A 125 0.08 2.11 -6.13
C HIS A 125 0.04 2.31 -7.64
N LEU A 126 1.07 2.95 -8.21
CA LEU A 126 1.13 3.19 -9.65
C LEU A 126 1.25 1.87 -10.43
N PRO A 127 0.49 1.71 -11.52
CA PRO A 127 0.74 0.66 -12.48
C PRO A 127 2.12 0.86 -13.13
N ILE A 128 2.72 -0.21 -13.67
CA ILE A 128 4.10 -0.21 -14.20
C ILE A 128 4.40 0.98 -15.11
N GLN A 129 3.49 1.34 -16.02
CA GLN A 129 3.68 2.42 -16.99
C GLN A 129 3.81 3.81 -16.37
N PHE A 130 3.44 3.96 -15.09
CA PHE A 130 3.43 5.22 -14.35
C PHE A 130 4.55 5.34 -13.33
N VAL A 131 5.25 4.25 -13.02
CA VAL A 131 6.40 4.27 -12.10
C VAL A 131 7.49 5.19 -12.68
N PRO A 132 8.01 6.17 -11.92
CA PRO A 132 9.03 7.09 -12.41
C PRO A 132 10.25 6.37 -12.98
N LYS A 133 10.75 6.88 -14.10
CA LYS A 133 11.82 6.21 -14.86
C LYS A 133 13.10 6.00 -14.05
N SER A 134 13.39 6.94 -13.13
CA SER A 134 14.57 6.91 -12.29
C SER A 134 14.68 5.63 -11.45
N PHE A 135 13.58 5.02 -10.99
CA PHE A 135 13.65 3.74 -10.26
C PHE A 135 14.22 2.61 -11.11
N TRP A 136 13.92 2.60 -12.41
CA TRP A 136 14.45 1.61 -13.36
C TRP A 136 15.90 1.92 -13.72
N GLU A 137 16.21 3.19 -13.99
CA GLU A 137 17.54 3.68 -14.37
C GLU A 137 18.57 3.46 -13.25
N GLN A 138 18.18 3.71 -12.00
CA GLN A 138 19.01 3.48 -10.81
C GLN A 138 19.06 2.01 -10.39
N ASN A 139 18.34 1.13 -11.10
CA ASN A 139 18.26 -0.29 -10.80
C ASN A 139 17.88 -0.55 -9.32
N CYS A 140 16.86 0.16 -8.83
CA CYS A 140 16.37 0.06 -7.44
C CYS A 140 15.77 -1.33 -7.17
N LYS A 141 15.76 -1.73 -5.89
CA LYS A 141 15.01 -2.92 -5.46
C LYS A 141 13.53 -2.60 -5.42
N ILE A 142 12.69 -3.52 -5.90
CA ILE A 142 11.24 -3.38 -5.87
C ILE A 142 10.62 -4.58 -5.20
N VAL A 143 9.77 -4.34 -4.21
CA VAL A 143 8.93 -5.35 -3.57
C VAL A 143 7.50 -5.13 -4.03
N TYR A 144 6.97 -6.08 -4.79
CA TYR A 144 5.58 -6.08 -5.22
C TYR A 144 4.76 -7.07 -4.40
N VAL A 145 3.62 -6.64 -3.83
CA VAL A 145 2.69 -7.54 -3.15
C VAL A 145 1.36 -7.56 -3.89
N ALA A 146 0.95 -8.77 -4.28
CA ALA A 146 -0.34 -9.05 -4.88
C ALA A 146 -1.28 -9.70 -3.86
N ARG A 147 -2.58 -9.57 -4.08
CA ARG A 147 -3.62 -10.24 -3.29
C ARG A 147 -4.74 -10.65 -4.22
N ASN A 148 -5.38 -11.78 -3.93
CA ASN A 148 -6.50 -12.26 -4.72
C ASN A 148 -7.56 -11.17 -4.92
N ALA A 149 -8.10 -11.11 -6.14
CA ALA A 149 -8.96 -10.02 -6.57
C ALA A 149 -10.21 -9.85 -5.71
N LYS A 150 -10.81 -10.96 -5.24
CA LYS A 150 -12.07 -10.94 -4.50
C LYS A 150 -11.90 -10.29 -3.12
N ASP A 151 -10.91 -10.72 -2.34
CA ASP A 151 -10.62 -10.07 -1.05
C ASP A 151 -10.09 -8.65 -1.22
N ASN A 152 -9.32 -8.42 -2.29
CA ASN A 152 -8.81 -7.09 -2.62
C ASN A 152 -9.99 -6.12 -2.87
N MET A 153 -10.94 -6.49 -3.73
CA MET A 153 -12.17 -5.74 -4.02
C MET A 153 -12.97 -5.44 -2.76
N VAL A 154 -13.24 -6.44 -1.92
CA VAL A 154 -13.97 -6.24 -0.65
C VAL A 154 -13.22 -5.24 0.24
N SER A 155 -11.91 -5.41 0.37
CA SER A 155 -11.11 -4.50 1.19
C SER A 155 -11.06 -3.09 0.60
N TYR A 156 -11.17 -2.94 -0.72
CA TYR A 156 -11.17 -1.66 -1.41
C TYR A 156 -12.49 -0.94 -1.21
N PHE A 157 -13.61 -1.64 -1.40
CA PHE A 157 -14.95 -1.11 -1.13
C PHE A 157 -15.05 -0.49 0.27
N HIS A 158 -14.60 -1.20 1.31
CA HIS A 158 -14.61 -0.66 2.68
C HIS A 158 -13.64 0.51 2.88
N MET A 159 -12.53 0.56 2.14
CA MET A 159 -11.63 1.72 2.15
C MET A 159 -12.27 2.96 1.52
N ASP A 160 -12.92 2.81 0.38
CA ASP A 160 -13.60 3.93 -0.30
C ASP A 160 -14.77 4.46 0.53
N ARG A 161 -15.45 3.57 1.27
CA ARG A 161 -16.49 3.97 2.23
C ARG A 161 -15.95 4.85 3.36
N MET A 162 -14.83 4.46 3.99
CA MET A 162 -14.25 5.23 5.11
C MET A 162 -13.49 6.48 4.67
N THR A 163 -12.92 6.50 3.46
CA THR A 163 -12.04 7.61 3.03
C THR A 163 -12.87 8.71 2.38
N LEU A 164 -13.01 9.83 3.09
CA LEU A 164 -13.93 10.93 2.76
C LEU A 164 -13.57 11.68 1.47
N THR A 165 -12.37 11.47 0.95
CA THR A 165 -11.84 12.14 -0.26
C THR A 165 -11.77 11.22 -1.46
N GLN A 166 -11.97 9.91 -1.27
CA GLN A 166 -12.07 8.94 -2.37
C GLN A 166 -13.41 9.10 -3.11
N PRO A 167 -13.49 8.68 -4.38
CA PRO A 167 -14.75 8.57 -5.10
C PRO A 167 -15.77 7.79 -4.30
N ASP A 168 -17.05 8.15 -4.45
CA ASP A 168 -18.13 7.41 -3.78
C ASP A 168 -18.13 5.95 -4.27
N PRO A 169 -18.03 4.97 -3.36
CA PRO A 169 -18.13 3.57 -3.73
C PRO A 169 -19.53 3.17 -4.22
N GLY A 170 -20.60 3.88 -3.82
CA GLY A 170 -21.97 3.44 -4.03
C GLY A 170 -22.31 2.16 -3.25
N ASP A 171 -23.26 1.39 -3.76
CA ASP A 171 -23.60 0.07 -3.22
C ASP A 171 -22.63 -1.02 -3.72
N TRP A 172 -22.65 -2.18 -3.05
CA TRP A 172 -21.76 -3.30 -3.35
C TRP A 172 -21.90 -3.83 -4.79
N ASN A 173 -23.12 -3.91 -5.33
CA ASN A 173 -23.34 -4.48 -6.66
C ASN A 173 -22.74 -3.55 -7.72
N THR A 174 -23.00 -2.25 -7.62
CA THR A 174 -22.41 -1.25 -8.50
C THR A 174 -20.89 -1.23 -8.40
N TYR A 175 -20.34 -1.35 -7.18
CA TYR A 175 -18.90 -1.39 -6.95
C TYR A 175 -18.23 -2.61 -7.58
N LEU A 176 -18.85 -3.79 -7.47
CA LEU A 176 -18.36 -5.04 -8.05
C LEU A 176 -18.16 -4.92 -9.56
N HIS A 177 -19.18 -4.43 -10.29
CA HIS A 177 -19.08 -4.25 -11.74
C HIS A 177 -18.04 -3.18 -12.10
N ARG A 178 -17.99 -2.06 -11.36
CA ARG A 178 -16.95 -1.03 -11.55
C ARG A 178 -15.54 -1.61 -11.37
N PHE A 179 -15.33 -2.44 -10.35
CA PHE A 179 -14.04 -3.08 -10.13
C PHE A 179 -13.67 -4.02 -11.28
N MET A 180 -14.61 -4.86 -11.73
CA MET A 180 -14.42 -5.76 -12.88
C MET A 180 -14.06 -4.99 -14.15
N GLU A 181 -14.67 -3.84 -14.38
CA GLU A 181 -14.39 -2.96 -15.52
C GLU A 181 -13.11 -2.10 -15.35
N GLY A 182 -12.45 -2.14 -14.19
CA GLY A 182 -11.31 -1.26 -13.89
C GLY A 182 -11.71 0.21 -13.68
N LYS A 183 -12.98 0.49 -13.40
CA LYS A 183 -13.57 1.81 -13.11
C LYS A 183 -13.48 2.20 -11.62
N VAL A 184 -12.31 1.95 -11.05
CA VAL A 184 -11.92 2.30 -9.67
C VAL A 184 -10.56 3.00 -9.70
N LEU A 185 -10.21 3.72 -8.65
CA LEU A 185 -8.93 4.41 -8.57
C LEU A 185 -7.75 3.41 -8.76
N PHE A 186 -6.71 3.83 -9.49
CA PHE A 186 -5.59 2.99 -9.99
C PHE A 186 -5.97 1.96 -11.06
N GLY A 187 -7.21 1.98 -11.55
CA GLY A 187 -7.65 1.23 -12.72
C GLY A 187 -7.85 -0.27 -12.48
N SER A 188 -7.68 -1.05 -13.54
CA SER A 188 -7.89 -2.50 -13.59
C SER A 188 -6.90 -3.26 -12.70
N TRP A 189 -7.44 -3.99 -11.70
CA TRP A 189 -6.66 -4.93 -10.88
C TRP A 189 -5.95 -5.96 -11.76
N TYR A 190 -6.64 -6.47 -12.79
CA TYR A 190 -6.11 -7.49 -13.70
C TYR A 190 -4.87 -7.00 -14.43
N ASP A 191 -4.94 -5.82 -15.05
CA ASP A 191 -3.81 -5.26 -15.78
C ASP A 191 -2.66 -4.93 -14.84
N HIS A 192 -2.98 -4.43 -13.64
CA HIS A 192 -1.99 -4.10 -12.63
C HIS A 192 -1.17 -5.34 -12.23
N VAL A 193 -1.81 -6.41 -11.75
CA VAL A 193 -1.10 -7.61 -11.28
C VAL A 193 -0.36 -8.33 -12.40
N ASN A 194 -0.94 -8.40 -13.60
CA ASN A 194 -0.33 -9.05 -14.76
C ASN A 194 0.89 -8.27 -15.27
N ASN A 195 0.81 -6.95 -15.36
CA ASN A 195 1.93 -6.15 -15.87
C ASN A 195 3.11 -6.14 -14.89
N TRP A 196 2.84 -6.09 -13.58
CA TRP A 196 3.86 -6.27 -12.56
C TRP A 196 4.48 -7.69 -12.59
N TRP A 197 3.67 -8.73 -12.85
CA TRP A 197 4.15 -10.10 -13.02
C TRP A 197 5.01 -10.28 -14.27
N LYS A 198 4.62 -9.71 -15.41
CA LYS A 198 5.44 -9.68 -16.62
C LYS A 198 6.75 -8.93 -16.39
N LYS A 199 6.72 -7.81 -15.65
CA LYS A 199 7.93 -7.07 -15.28
C LYS A 199 8.87 -7.91 -14.41
N LYS A 200 8.34 -8.73 -13.49
CA LYS A 200 9.13 -9.66 -12.64
C LYS A 200 10.02 -10.59 -13.46
N GLN A 201 9.57 -10.99 -14.66
CA GLN A 201 10.33 -11.87 -15.56
C GLN A 201 11.52 -11.18 -16.24
N THR A 202 11.48 -9.86 -16.38
CA THR A 202 12.51 -9.07 -17.09
C THR A 202 13.36 -8.20 -16.17
N TYR A 203 12.91 -7.96 -14.94
CA TYR A 203 13.60 -7.12 -13.96
C TYR A 203 14.01 -7.95 -12.73
N SER A 204 15.28 -8.32 -12.66
CA SER A 204 15.81 -9.25 -11.65
C SER A 204 15.70 -8.72 -10.21
N LYS A 205 15.74 -7.40 -10.02
CA LYS A 205 15.56 -6.73 -8.72
C LYS A 205 14.10 -6.44 -8.35
N LEU A 206 13.16 -7.22 -8.90
CA LEU A 206 11.77 -7.26 -8.46
C LEU A 206 11.54 -8.53 -7.64
N HIS A 207 11.01 -8.39 -6.44
CA HIS A 207 10.50 -9.51 -5.63
C HIS A 207 8.98 -9.45 -5.60
N TYR A 208 8.32 -10.49 -6.12
CA TYR A 208 6.86 -10.56 -6.21
C TYR A 208 6.37 -11.51 -5.13
N MET A 209 5.50 -11.00 -4.25
CA MET A 209 4.95 -11.71 -3.10
C MET A 209 3.42 -11.80 -3.21
N PHE A 210 2.84 -12.78 -2.53
CA PHE A 210 1.40 -12.94 -2.41
C PHE A 210 0.98 -12.72 -0.96
N TYR A 211 -0.07 -11.91 -0.75
CA TYR A 211 -0.66 -11.66 0.56
C TYR A 211 -1.09 -12.97 1.23
N GLU A 212 -1.58 -13.92 0.43
CA GLU A 212 -2.00 -15.24 0.87
C GLU A 212 -0.84 -16.03 1.49
N ASP A 213 0.33 -16.00 0.84
CA ASP A 213 1.54 -16.65 1.36
C ASP A 213 2.02 -15.99 2.66
N MET A 214 1.90 -14.67 2.75
CA MET A 214 2.25 -13.92 3.97
C MET A 214 1.34 -14.30 5.16
N ILE A 215 0.05 -14.56 4.91
CA ILE A 215 -0.89 -15.01 5.95
C ILE A 215 -0.61 -16.46 6.33
N GLU A 216 -0.38 -17.33 5.35
CA GLU A 216 -0.12 -18.75 5.59
C GLU A 216 1.17 -18.97 6.40
N ASP A 217 2.25 -18.29 6.03
CA ASP A 217 3.54 -18.40 6.72
C ASP A 217 4.33 -17.09 6.64
N THR A 218 4.07 -16.20 7.59
CA THR A 218 4.75 -14.90 7.69
C THR A 218 6.27 -15.06 7.84
N GLY A 219 6.74 -16.08 8.56
CA GLY A 219 8.17 -16.31 8.80
C GLY A 219 8.92 -16.67 7.52
N ARG A 220 8.35 -17.59 6.73
CA ARG A 220 8.87 -17.98 5.42
C ARG A 220 8.94 -16.80 4.45
N GLU A 221 7.91 -15.96 4.41
CA GLU A 221 7.92 -14.80 3.52
C GLU A 221 8.91 -13.72 3.97
N ILE A 222 9.12 -13.55 5.28
CA ILE A 222 10.22 -12.71 5.80
C ILE A 222 11.59 -13.27 5.39
N ASP A 223 11.79 -14.59 5.43
CA ASP A 223 13.05 -15.21 5.03
C ASP A 223 13.37 -15.03 3.54
N LYS A 224 12.36 -15.20 2.67
CA LYS A 224 12.46 -14.90 1.24
C LYS A 224 12.80 -13.43 1.00
N LEU A 225 12.14 -12.52 1.73
CA LEU A 225 12.38 -11.10 1.63
C LEU A 225 13.79 -10.73 2.10
N CYS A 226 14.29 -11.30 3.20
CA CYS A 226 15.66 -11.10 3.67
C CYS A 226 16.68 -11.57 2.63
N SER A 227 16.45 -12.73 2.02
CA SER A 227 17.30 -13.28 0.96
C SER A 227 17.37 -12.34 -0.25
N PHE A 228 16.23 -11.79 -0.68
CA PHE A 228 16.16 -10.80 -1.76
C PHE A 228 16.88 -9.49 -1.41
N LEU A 229 16.72 -9.01 -0.17
CA LEU A 229 17.31 -7.76 0.28
C LEU A 229 18.80 -7.88 0.60
N GLY A 230 19.33 -9.10 0.77
CA GLY A 230 20.69 -9.34 1.25
C GLY A 230 20.85 -9.06 2.75
N LEU A 231 19.78 -9.27 3.53
CA LEU A 231 19.77 -9.09 4.98
C LEU A 231 19.91 -10.44 5.70
N SER A 232 20.51 -10.41 6.88
CA SER A 232 20.69 -11.61 7.72
C SER A 232 20.35 -11.31 9.18
N PRO A 233 19.07 -11.02 9.50
CA PRO A 233 18.65 -10.83 10.88
C PRO A 233 18.84 -12.13 11.66
N SER A 234 19.23 -11.99 12.92
CA SER A 234 19.31 -13.07 13.90
C SER A 234 17.93 -13.70 14.16
N ALA A 235 17.93 -14.90 14.74
CA ALA A 235 16.68 -15.59 15.09
C ALA A 235 15.79 -14.77 16.03
N GLU A 236 16.38 -14.03 16.97
CA GLU A 236 15.65 -13.16 17.88
C GLU A 236 15.02 -11.97 17.15
N GLU A 237 15.75 -11.33 16.22
CA GLU A 237 15.17 -10.27 15.38
C GLU A 237 14.00 -10.79 14.54
N LYS A 238 14.16 -11.94 13.89
CA LYS A 238 13.08 -12.54 13.09
C LYS A 238 11.85 -12.82 13.96
N LYS A 239 12.04 -13.33 15.18
CA LYS A 239 10.96 -13.57 16.13
C LYS A 239 10.26 -12.27 16.53
N GLN A 240 11.01 -11.22 16.84
CA GLN A 240 10.47 -9.90 17.18
C GLN A 240 9.69 -9.29 16.03
N ILE A 241 10.24 -9.34 14.81
CA ILE A 241 9.58 -8.85 13.59
C ILE A 241 8.28 -9.64 13.37
N THR A 242 8.36 -10.96 13.33
CA THR A 242 7.20 -11.84 13.08
C THR A 242 6.10 -11.60 14.11
N GLY A 243 6.44 -11.40 15.39
CA GLY A 243 5.49 -11.05 16.43
C GLY A 243 4.90 -9.64 16.26
N GLY A 244 5.73 -8.64 15.97
CA GLY A 244 5.31 -7.24 15.84
C GLY A 244 4.39 -6.99 14.64
N VAL A 245 4.55 -7.75 13.55
CA VAL A 245 3.77 -7.60 12.31
C VAL A 245 2.50 -8.45 12.29
N GLN A 246 2.13 -9.11 13.39
CA GLN A 246 0.83 -9.76 13.50
C GLN A 246 -0.30 -8.74 13.41
N PHE A 247 -1.39 -9.11 12.74
CA PHE A 247 -2.51 -8.20 12.48
C PHE A 247 -3.05 -7.53 13.74
N ASP A 248 -3.27 -8.28 14.83
CA ASP A 248 -3.80 -7.75 16.08
C ASP A 248 -2.85 -6.77 16.78
N ASN A 249 -1.54 -6.95 16.60
CA ASN A 249 -0.53 -6.04 17.14
C ASN A 249 -0.49 -4.74 16.33
N MET A 250 -0.49 -4.85 14.99
CA MET A 250 -0.57 -3.69 14.10
C MET A 250 -1.86 -2.91 14.28
N LYS A 251 -3.00 -3.58 14.51
CA LYS A 251 -4.29 -2.93 14.75
C LYS A 251 -4.30 -2.03 15.98
N LYS A 252 -3.54 -2.38 17.02
CA LYS A 252 -3.42 -1.63 18.28
C LYS A 252 -2.35 -0.53 18.23
N ASN A 253 -1.53 -0.49 17.19
CA ASN A 253 -0.45 0.48 17.08
C ASN A 253 -0.88 1.70 16.25
N ASP A 254 -1.03 2.84 16.91
CA ASP A 254 -1.45 4.11 16.31
C ASP A 254 -0.49 4.64 15.23
N MET A 255 0.79 4.23 15.27
CA MET A 255 1.77 4.58 14.26
C MET A 255 1.63 3.78 12.96
N VAL A 256 0.75 2.78 12.90
CA VAL A 256 0.53 1.96 11.69
C VAL A 256 -0.93 1.72 11.34
N ASN A 257 -1.87 1.91 12.27
CA ASN A 257 -3.30 1.65 12.06
C ASN A 257 -4.03 2.79 11.31
N HIS A 258 -3.32 3.87 10.97
CA HIS A 258 -3.82 5.07 10.28
C HIS A 258 -4.82 5.94 11.08
N CYS A 259 -4.98 5.74 12.39
CA CYS A 259 -5.94 6.51 13.20
C CYS A 259 -5.67 8.03 13.22
N THR A 260 -4.44 8.45 12.90
CA THR A 260 -4.03 9.85 12.82
C THR A 260 -4.38 10.52 11.50
N ILE A 261 -4.91 9.80 10.51
CA ILE A 261 -5.27 10.37 9.19
C ILE A 261 -6.69 10.96 9.24
N PRO A 262 -6.85 12.29 9.10
CA PRO A 262 -8.14 12.97 9.32
C PRO A 262 -9.19 12.69 8.24
N ILE A 263 -8.77 12.24 7.05
CA ILE A 263 -9.68 11.94 5.93
C ILE A 263 -10.33 10.54 6.03
N MET A 264 -10.01 9.76 7.06
CA MET A 264 -10.56 8.42 7.26
C MET A 264 -11.57 8.41 8.42
N ASP A 265 -12.82 8.08 8.14
CA ASP A 265 -13.85 7.90 9.17
C ASP A 265 -13.90 6.44 9.66
N PHE A 266 -13.21 6.20 10.77
CA PHE A 266 -13.12 4.88 11.41
C PHE A 266 -14.45 4.35 11.96
N LYS A 267 -15.49 5.19 12.08
CA LYS A 267 -16.84 4.75 12.45
C LYS A 267 -17.53 3.99 11.31
N ILE A 268 -17.15 4.28 10.05
CA ILE A 268 -17.68 3.59 8.87
C ILE A 268 -16.99 2.24 8.67
N SER A 269 -15.65 2.24 8.70
CA SER A 269 -14.83 1.03 8.70
C SER A 269 -13.45 1.37 9.27
N PRO A 270 -12.86 0.51 10.11
CA PRO A 270 -11.46 0.67 10.49
C PRO A 270 -10.53 0.33 9.31
N PHE A 271 -9.37 0.99 9.24
CA PHE A 271 -8.31 0.67 8.27
C PHE A 271 -7.80 -0.77 8.44
N MET A 272 -7.46 -1.15 9.68
CA MET A 272 -7.13 -2.52 10.07
C MET A 272 -8.42 -3.32 10.28
N ARG A 273 -9.06 -3.72 9.17
CA ARG A 273 -10.41 -4.29 9.15
C ARG A 273 -10.50 -5.73 9.64
N LYS A 274 -9.96 -6.68 8.86
CA LYS A 274 -10.04 -8.12 9.15
C LYS A 274 -8.74 -8.91 8.96
N GLY A 275 -7.81 -8.45 8.11
CA GLY A 275 -6.48 -9.05 7.99
C GLY A 275 -6.44 -10.55 7.68
N LYS A 276 -7.34 -11.06 6.83
CA LYS A 276 -7.46 -12.48 6.51
C LYS A 276 -7.69 -12.74 5.02
N VAL A 277 -7.50 -13.99 4.60
CA VAL A 277 -7.92 -14.51 3.29
C VAL A 277 -9.33 -15.10 3.41
N GLY A 278 -10.15 -14.96 2.36
CA GLY A 278 -11.48 -15.56 2.26
C GLY A 278 -12.65 -14.72 2.79
N ASP A 279 -12.45 -13.44 3.09
CA ASP A 279 -13.57 -12.58 3.55
C ASP A 279 -14.57 -12.24 2.44
N TRP A 280 -14.16 -12.40 1.18
CA TRP A 280 -15.04 -12.30 0.03
C TRP A 280 -16.28 -13.21 0.12
N LYS A 281 -16.17 -14.38 0.75
CA LYS A 281 -17.30 -15.31 0.97
C LYS A 281 -18.44 -14.69 1.79
N ASN A 282 -18.16 -13.64 2.57
CA ASN A 282 -19.17 -12.92 3.36
C ASN A 282 -19.81 -11.74 2.61
N HIS A 283 -19.44 -11.50 1.36
CA HIS A 283 -19.88 -10.32 0.59
C HIS A 283 -20.46 -10.71 -0.77
N PHE A 284 -19.85 -11.66 -1.46
CA PHE A 284 -20.34 -12.12 -2.75
C PHE A 284 -21.55 -13.04 -2.56
N THR A 285 -22.60 -12.78 -3.34
CA THR A 285 -23.61 -13.81 -3.58
C THR A 285 -23.03 -14.90 -4.49
N VAL A 286 -23.69 -16.06 -4.56
CA VAL A 286 -23.28 -17.14 -5.47
C VAL A 286 -23.26 -16.65 -6.92
N ALA A 287 -24.31 -15.95 -7.36
CA ALA A 287 -24.40 -15.41 -8.71
C ALA A 287 -23.29 -14.39 -9.02
N GLN A 288 -22.97 -13.48 -8.08
CA GLN A 288 -21.86 -12.54 -8.24
C GLN A 288 -20.52 -13.25 -8.34
N ASN A 289 -20.33 -14.33 -7.57
CA ASN A 289 -19.11 -15.10 -7.62
C ASN A 289 -18.95 -15.84 -8.96
N GLU A 290 -20.02 -16.44 -9.48
CA GLU A 290 -20.04 -17.09 -10.80
C GLU A 290 -19.72 -16.10 -11.92
N GLU A 291 -20.37 -14.94 -11.92
CA GLU A 291 -20.11 -13.85 -12.88
C GLU A 291 -18.65 -13.37 -12.81
N PHE A 292 -18.15 -13.13 -11.60
CA PHE A 292 -16.78 -12.71 -11.38
C PHE A 292 -15.77 -13.74 -11.88
N GLU A 293 -15.99 -15.04 -11.61
CA GLU A 293 -15.12 -16.12 -12.06
C GLU A 293 -15.06 -16.23 -13.59
N GLU A 294 -16.18 -16.02 -14.29
CA GLU A 294 -16.20 -15.98 -15.75
C GLU A 294 -15.38 -14.81 -16.32
N ASP A 295 -15.50 -13.62 -15.73
CA ASP A 295 -14.70 -12.45 -16.11
C ASP A 295 -13.22 -12.66 -15.78
N TYR A 296 -12.92 -13.18 -14.59
CA TYR A 296 -11.58 -13.46 -14.12
C TYR A 296 -10.84 -14.42 -15.07
N LYS A 297 -11.48 -15.53 -15.46
CA LYS A 297 -10.91 -16.49 -16.43
C LYS A 297 -10.60 -15.86 -17.79
N LYS A 298 -11.42 -14.89 -18.24
CA LYS A 298 -11.19 -14.19 -19.51
C LYS A 298 -9.99 -13.23 -19.43
N LYS A 299 -9.74 -12.62 -18.27
CA LYS A 299 -8.71 -11.58 -18.08
C LYS A 299 -7.38 -12.12 -17.55
N MET A 300 -7.40 -13.18 -16.75
CA MET A 300 -6.22 -13.83 -16.17
C MET A 300 -5.77 -15.00 -17.03
N LYS A 301 -5.20 -14.70 -18.20
CA LYS A 301 -4.77 -15.72 -19.18
C LYS A 301 -3.38 -16.29 -18.92
N ASP A 302 -2.55 -15.59 -18.16
CA ASP A 302 -1.21 -16.08 -17.78
C ASP A 302 -1.35 -17.08 -16.64
N LEU A 303 -1.29 -18.37 -16.98
CA LEU A 303 -1.42 -19.46 -16.01
C LEU A 303 -0.23 -19.57 -15.05
N THR A 304 0.86 -18.81 -15.25
CA THR A 304 1.98 -18.78 -14.30
C THR A 304 1.71 -17.87 -13.10
N LEU A 305 0.66 -17.02 -13.17
CA LEU A 305 0.22 -16.16 -12.09
C LEU A 305 -1.06 -16.70 -11.46
N GLU A 306 -0.90 -17.44 -10.38
CA GLU A 306 -2.00 -18.08 -9.66
C GLU A 306 -2.27 -17.40 -8.32
N PHE A 307 -3.55 -17.25 -7.98
CA PHE A 307 -4.01 -16.64 -6.72
C PHE A 307 -4.85 -17.63 -5.94
N ARG A 308 -4.62 -17.70 -4.63
CA ARG A 308 -5.45 -18.48 -3.70
C ARG A 308 -6.55 -17.59 -3.14
N THR A 309 -7.78 -18.10 -3.06
CA THR A 309 -8.92 -17.35 -2.48
C THR A 309 -9.31 -17.85 -1.09
N GLU A 310 -8.55 -18.84 -0.59
CA GLU A 310 -8.62 -19.44 0.73
C GLU A 310 -7.25 -20.03 1.09
N ILE A 311 -7.01 -20.23 2.38
CA ILE A 311 -5.82 -20.81 2.99
C ILE A 311 -6.27 -21.80 4.06
#